data_AF-A0A6A7LKT6-F1
#
_entry.id   AF-A0A6A7LKT6-F1
#
_cell.length_a   1.000
_cell.length_b   1.000
_cell.length_c   1.000
_cell.angle_alpha   90.00
_cell.angle_beta   90.00
_cell.angle_gamma   90.00
#
_symmetry.space_group_name_H-M   'P 1'
#
loop_
_entity.id
_entity.type
_entity.pdbx_description
1 polymer ?
#
loop_
_entity_poly.entity_id
_entity_poly.type
_entity_poly.pdbx_seq_one_letter_code
_entity_poly.pdbx_strand_id
1 'polypeptide(L)'
;MIDFLHEKYDDLDDDTNIPKVEGQYRKILRLTIGALKTSPIQGTYWFTDDSLGKLLKYRPSIKDMKLILEPISNLSKTKFETLDLGNSIERYRYRSTLQKRLIEYFLVKYILKNHNNIRNSSTT
;
A
#
# COMPACT_ATOMS: atom_id res chain seq x y z
N MET A 1 12.21 -10.36 -15.70
CA MET A 1 12.89 -10.43 -14.39
C MET A 1 12.96 -9.00 -13.90
N ILE A 2 12.10 -8.60 -12.96
CA ILE A 2 12.18 -7.26 -12.35
C ILE A 2 13.29 -7.39 -11.32
N ASP A 3 14.49 -6.95 -11.67
CA ASP A 3 15.59 -6.86 -10.73
C ASP A 3 15.12 -6.02 -9.54
N PHE A 4 15.41 -6.54 -8.34
CA PHE A 4 15.02 -5.98 -7.06
C PHE A 4 15.60 -4.56 -6.94
N LEU A 5 14.82 -3.57 -7.37
CA LEU A 5 15.06 -2.18 -7.02
C LEU A 5 14.98 -2.12 -5.49
N HIS A 6 16.12 -1.85 -4.86
CA HIS A 6 16.26 -1.69 -3.41
C HIS A 6 15.14 -0.77 -2.92
N GLU A 7 14.21 -1.33 -2.14
CA GLU A 7 13.10 -0.54 -1.63
C GLU A 7 13.66 0.28 -0.47
N LYS A 8 13.40 1.60 -0.45
CA LYS A 8 13.82 2.47 0.67
C LYS A 8 13.34 1.97 2.05
N TYR A 9 12.41 1.02 2.05
CA TYR A 9 11.75 0.44 3.21
C TYR A 9 11.94 -1.08 3.33
N ASP A 10 13.00 -1.65 2.74
CA ASP A 10 13.31 -3.09 2.86
C ASP A 10 13.31 -3.58 4.34
N ASP A 11 13.64 -2.69 5.29
CA ASP A 11 13.62 -2.96 6.73
C ASP A 11 12.22 -3.13 7.36
N LEU A 12 11.13 -2.82 6.65
CA LEU A 12 9.76 -2.91 7.21
C LEU A 12 9.26 -4.35 7.39
N ASP A 13 9.89 -5.31 6.71
CA ASP A 13 9.51 -6.73 6.76
C ASP A 13 10.58 -7.64 7.38
N ASP A 14 11.66 -7.08 7.93
CA ASP A 14 12.75 -7.82 8.58
C ASP A 14 12.37 -8.38 9.98
N ASP A 15 11.11 -8.19 10.36
CA ASP A 15 10.54 -8.75 11.59
C ASP A 15 10.18 -10.23 11.35
N THR A 16 10.92 -11.14 11.98
CA THR A 16 10.73 -12.60 11.93
C THR A 16 9.31 -13.04 12.39
N ASN A 17 8.53 -12.11 12.96
CA ASN A 17 7.15 -12.31 13.39
C ASN A 17 6.07 -11.94 12.36
N ILE A 18 6.42 -11.69 11.09
CA ILE A 18 5.44 -11.46 10.03
C ILE A 18 5.05 -12.80 9.38
N PRO A 19 3.77 -13.24 9.49
CA PRO A 19 3.32 -14.42 8.77
C PRO A 19 3.52 -14.25 7.26
N LYS A 20 3.97 -15.31 6.58
CA LYS A 20 4.24 -15.30 5.13
C LYS A 20 3.09 -14.69 4.31
N VAL A 21 1.85 -14.98 4.69
CA VAL A 21 0.65 -14.44 4.02
C VAL A 21 0.55 -12.92 4.20
N GLU A 22 0.80 -12.40 5.40
CA GLU A 22 0.84 -10.94 5.64
C GLU A 22 1.93 -10.29 4.78
N GLY A 23 3.14 -10.86 4.77
CA GLY A 23 4.26 -10.39 3.95
C GLY A 23 3.93 -10.32 2.45
N GLN A 24 3.18 -11.31 1.93
CA GLN A 24 2.70 -11.29 0.55
C GLN A 24 1.77 -10.09 0.26
N TYR A 25 0.79 -9.83 1.12
CA TYR A 25 -0.12 -8.68 0.93
C TYR A 25 0.59 -7.34 1.06
N ARG A 26 1.55 -7.23 1.99
CA ARG A 26 2.41 -6.05 2.13
C ARG A 26 3.20 -5.78 0.86
N LYS A 27 3.87 -6.81 0.32
CA LYS A 27 4.62 -6.71 -0.93
C LYS A 27 3.73 -6.28 -2.10
N ILE A 28 2.54 -6.88 -2.23
CA ILE A 28 1.58 -6.52 -3.30
C ILE A 28 1.15 -5.06 -3.17
N LEU A 29 0.85 -4.58 -1.96
CA LEU A 29 0.51 -3.18 -1.73
C LEU A 29 1.63 -2.22 -2.16
N ARG A 30 2.87 -2.51 -1.74
CA ARG A 30 4.03 -1.69 -2.08
C ARG A 30 4.28 -1.64 -3.59
N LEU A 31 4.18 -2.78 -4.28
CA LEU A 31 4.32 -2.84 -5.74
C LEU A 31 3.15 -2.19 -6.49
N THR A 32 1.98 -2.13 -5.89
CA THR A 32 0.80 -1.54 -6.55
C THR A 32 0.77 -0.02 -6.43
N ILE A 33 1.12 0.48 -5.25
CA ILE A 33 0.90 1.89 -4.88
C ILE A 33 2.21 2.67 -4.94
N GLY A 34 3.35 1.99 -4.82
CA GLY A 34 4.64 2.60 -5.02
C GLY A 34 4.84 3.09 -6.46
N ALA A 35 5.84 3.93 -6.62
CA ALA A 35 6.21 4.51 -7.90
C ALA A 35 7.70 4.31 -8.15
N LEU A 36 8.04 4.07 -9.42
CA LEU A 36 9.42 4.14 -9.86
C LEU A 36 9.89 5.60 -9.77
N LYS A 37 10.99 5.85 -9.06
CA LYS A 37 11.65 7.15 -9.00
C LYS A 37 13.06 7.04 -9.57
N THR A 38 13.54 8.14 -10.13
CA THR A 38 14.90 8.29 -10.61
C THR A 38 15.58 9.40 -9.83
N SER A 39 16.79 9.11 -9.32
CA SER A 39 17.65 10.06 -8.62
C SER A 39 19.02 10.06 -9.26
N PRO A 40 19.70 11.22 -9.43
CA PRO A 40 21.07 11.27 -9.92
C PRO A 40 22.06 10.49 -9.04
N ILE A 41 21.76 10.35 -7.74
CA ILE A 41 22.66 9.74 -6.75
C ILE A 41 22.38 8.24 -6.57
N GLN A 42 21.11 7.85 -6.60
CA GLN A 42 20.67 6.48 -6.29
C GLN A 42 20.23 5.69 -7.53
N GLY A 43 20.22 6.32 -8.70
CA GLY A 43 19.69 5.72 -9.92
C GLY A 43 18.17 5.55 -9.85
N THR A 44 17.66 4.54 -10.55
CA THR A 44 16.25 4.15 -10.51
C THR A 44 15.99 3.32 -9.27
N TYR A 45 14.93 3.63 -8.51
CA TYR A 45 14.54 2.86 -7.33
C TYR A 45 13.01 2.83 -7.17
N TRP A 46 12.51 1.86 -6.42
CA TRP A 46 11.10 1.76 -6.09
C TRP A 46 10.80 2.58 -4.83
N PHE A 47 9.85 3.51 -4.93
CA PHE A 47 9.46 4.38 -3.83
C PHE A 47 8.07 4.01 -3.34
N THR A 48 7.98 3.46 -2.13
CA THR A 48 6.71 3.31 -1.42
C THR A 48 6.19 4.68 -0.97
N ASP A 49 4.89 4.91 -1.14
CA ASP A 49 4.23 6.10 -0.60
C ASP A 49 4.42 6.19 0.94
N ASP A 50 4.74 7.38 1.45
CA ASP A 50 5.05 7.57 2.88
C ASP A 50 3.86 7.24 3.78
N SER A 51 2.63 7.50 3.34
CA SER A 51 1.42 7.16 4.11
C SER A 51 1.21 5.65 4.15
N LEU A 52 1.53 4.95 3.05
CA LEU A 52 1.54 3.48 3.03
C LEU A 52 2.63 2.94 3.97
N GLY A 53 3.85 3.50 3.92
CA GLY A 53 4.94 3.13 4.82
C GLY A 53 4.55 3.28 6.30
N LYS A 54 3.91 4.41 6.66
CA LYS A 54 3.37 4.62 8.01
C LYS A 54 2.27 3.63 8.36
N LEU A 55 1.33 3.37 7.46
CA LEU A 55 0.24 2.42 7.68
C LEU A 55 0.79 1.01 7.97
N LEU A 56 1.77 0.54 7.19
CA LEU A 56 2.35 -0.79 7.35
C LEU A 56 3.05 -0.99 8.71
N LYS A 57 3.56 0.08 9.34
CA LYS A 57 4.10 0.03 10.70
C LYS A 57 3.04 -0.33 11.76
N TYR A 58 1.77 -0.01 11.51
CA TYR A 58 0.66 -0.39 12.39
C TYR A 58 0.19 -1.85 12.21
N ARG A 59 0.84 -2.63 11.34
CA ARG A 59 0.47 -4.01 10.98
C ARG A 59 -1.02 -4.14 10.67
N PRO A 60 -1.52 -3.50 9.59
CA PRO A 60 -2.93 -3.55 9.24
C PRO A 60 -3.35 -5.00 8.96
N SER A 61 -4.59 -5.33 9.30
CA SER A 61 -5.11 -6.67 9.04
C SER A 61 -5.08 -7.01 7.55
N ILE A 62 -4.94 -8.30 7.21
CA ILE A 62 -5.03 -8.78 5.82
C ILE A 62 -6.35 -8.35 5.15
N LYS A 63 -7.45 -8.28 5.91
CA LYS A 63 -8.74 -7.80 5.41
C LYS A 63 -8.68 -6.33 4.98
N ASP A 64 -8.08 -5.48 5.80
CA ASP A 64 -7.91 -4.06 5.48
C ASP A 64 -6.97 -3.87 4.28
N MET A 65 -5.87 -4.64 4.21
CA MET A 65 -4.98 -4.66 3.05
C MET A 65 -5.70 -5.06 1.76
N LYS A 66 -6.58 -6.07 1.82
CA LYS A 66 -7.41 -6.47 0.68
C LYS A 66 -8.35 -5.35 0.22
N LEU A 67 -8.94 -4.60 1.15
CA LEU A 67 -9.82 -3.47 0.79
C LEU A 67 -9.05 -2.36 0.05
N ILE A 68 -7.81 -2.09 0.43
CA ILE A 68 -6.94 -1.13 -0.28
C ILE A 68 -6.59 -1.64 -1.69
N LEU A 69 -6.46 -2.96 -1.86
CA LEU A 69 -6.19 -3.60 -3.15
C LEU A 69 -7.46 -3.81 -4.00
N GLU A 70 -8.65 -3.78 -3.41
CA GLU A 70 -9.90 -4.09 -4.08
C GLU A 70 -10.20 -3.22 -5.32
N PRO A 71 -9.96 -1.88 -5.30
CA PRO A 71 -10.12 -1.03 -6.48
C PRO A 71 -9.39 -1.53 -7.72
N ILE A 72 -8.29 -2.28 -7.55
CA ILE A 72 -7.54 -2.90 -8.64
C ILE A 72 -8.36 -4.02 -9.26
N SER A 73 -8.91 -4.91 -8.42
CA SER A 73 -9.58 -6.14 -8.85
C SER A 73 -10.92 -5.89 -9.52
N ASN A 74 -11.64 -4.84 -9.10
CA ASN A 74 -12.94 -4.50 -9.69
C ASN A 74 -12.79 -3.78 -11.04
N LEU A 75 -11.72 -3.00 -11.22
CA LEU A 75 -11.42 -2.33 -12.50
C LEU A 75 -10.66 -3.23 -13.48
N SER A 76 -9.97 -4.28 -13.02
CA SER A 76 -9.35 -5.28 -13.90
C SER A 76 -10.35 -6.32 -14.44
N LYS A 77 -11.54 -6.42 -13.83
CA LYS A 77 -12.61 -7.35 -14.23
C LYS A 77 -13.48 -6.83 -15.36
N THR A 78 -13.35 -5.57 -15.77
CA THR A 78 -13.97 -5.13 -17.02
C THR A 78 -13.28 -5.89 -18.15
N LYS A 79 -13.98 -6.91 -18.67
CA LYS A 79 -13.70 -7.61 -19.93
C LYS A 79 -13.17 -6.62 -20.95
N PHE A 80 -12.22 -7.08 -21.76
CA PHE A 80 -11.63 -6.52 -22.99
C PHE A 80 -12.53 -5.62 -23.87
N GLU A 81 -13.17 -4.60 -23.30
CA GLU A 81 -14.02 -3.66 -23.97
C GLU A 81 -13.20 -2.40 -24.14
N THR A 82 -12.65 -2.34 -25.35
CA THR A 82 -12.10 -1.19 -26.05
C THR A 82 -10.95 -0.46 -25.34
N LEU A 83 -9.76 -0.59 -25.95
CA LEU A 83 -8.59 0.27 -25.76
C LEU A 83 -8.93 1.72 -26.16
N ASP A 84 -9.75 2.38 -25.36
CA ASP A 84 -9.89 3.82 -25.39
C ASP A 84 -8.88 4.40 -24.38
N LEU A 85 -7.80 4.96 -24.91
CA LEU A 85 -6.66 5.46 -24.14
C LEU A 85 -7.11 6.55 -23.15
N GLY A 86 -8.11 7.38 -23.50
CA GLY A 86 -8.68 8.38 -22.61
C GLY A 86 -9.35 7.76 -21.38
N ASN A 87 -10.23 6.78 -21.61
CA ASN A 87 -10.88 6.00 -20.55
C ASN A 87 -9.86 5.28 -19.65
N SER A 88 -8.74 4.81 -20.20
CA SER A 88 -7.70 4.13 -19.43
C SER A 88 -6.96 5.05 -18.43
N ILE A 89 -6.69 6.30 -18.82
CA ILE A 89 -6.00 7.28 -17.97
C ILE A 89 -6.93 7.73 -16.84
N GLU A 90 -8.21 7.98 -17.13
CA GLU A 90 -9.18 8.36 -16.11
C GLU A 90 -9.43 7.24 -15.11
N ARG A 91 -9.57 5.98 -15.58
CA ARG A 91 -9.67 4.80 -14.69
C ARG A 91 -8.43 4.64 -13.82
N TYR A 92 -7.24 4.88 -14.37
CA TYR A 92 -6.00 4.86 -13.60
C TYR A 92 -5.99 5.95 -12.53
N ARG A 93 -6.32 7.20 -12.88
CA ARG A 93 -6.39 8.33 -11.93
C ARG A 93 -7.42 8.08 -10.83
N TYR A 94 -8.61 7.58 -11.20
CA TYR A 94 -9.67 7.25 -10.26
C TYR A 94 -9.21 6.16 -9.27
N ARG A 95 -8.61 5.08 -9.79
CA ARG A 95 -8.03 4.01 -8.96
C ARG A 95 -6.98 4.55 -8.00
N SER A 96 -5.98 5.28 -8.50
CA SER A 96 -4.91 5.84 -7.67
C SER A 96 -5.45 6.77 -6.58
N THR A 97 -6.47 7.57 -6.91
CA THR A 97 -7.13 8.46 -5.94
C THR A 97 -7.85 7.67 -4.86
N LEU A 98 -8.61 6.65 -5.24
CA LEU A 98 -9.33 5.80 -4.29
C LEU A 98 -8.38 5.05 -3.36
N GLN A 99 -7.27 4.52 -3.89
CA GLN A 99 -6.26 3.82 -3.09
C GLN A 99 -5.59 4.75 -2.08
N LYS A 100 -5.25 5.98 -2.47
CA LYS A 100 -4.71 6.99 -1.54
C LYS A 100 -5.69 7.31 -0.41
N ARG A 101 -6.96 7.55 -0.73
CA ARG A 101 -8.01 7.81 0.27
C ARG A 101 -8.20 6.64 1.22
N LEU A 102 -8.14 5.40 0.73
CA LEU A 102 -8.23 4.20 1.57
C LEU A 102 -7.02 4.09 2.51
N ILE A 103 -5.80 4.36 2.03
CA ILE A 103 -4.60 4.39 2.88
C ILE A 103 -4.77 5.44 3.99
N GLU A 104 -5.17 6.66 3.66
CA GLU A 104 -5.39 7.73 4.64
C GLU A 104 -6.46 7.34 5.66
N TYR A 105 -7.58 6.79 5.21
CA TYR A 105 -8.65 6.30 6.07
C TYR A 105 -8.15 5.24 7.06
N PHE A 106 -7.44 4.22 6.57
CA PHE A 106 -6.91 3.18 7.44
C PHE A 106 -5.82 3.72 8.37
N LEU A 107 -4.97 4.62 7.89
CA LEU A 107 -3.94 5.25 8.72
C LEU A 107 -4.57 5.95 9.93
N VAL A 108 -5.62 6.76 9.71
CA VAL A 108 -6.38 7.41 10.79
C VAL A 108 -7.02 6.38 11.71
N LYS A 109 -7.67 5.34 11.17
CA LYS A 109 -8.28 4.24 11.96
C LYS A 109 -7.26 3.60 12.91
N TYR A 110 -6.05 3.31 12.43
CA TYR A 110 -5.01 2.65 13.23
C TYR A 110 -4.34 3.59 14.23
N ILE A 111 -4.16 4.87 13.89
CA ILE A 111 -3.71 5.90 14.84
C ILE A 111 -4.69 5.99 16.02
N LEU A 112 -5.99 6.14 15.74
CA LEU A 112 -7.02 6.23 16.78
C LEU A 112 -7.10 4.96 17.65
N LYS A 113 -7.02 3.78 17.03
CA LYS A 113 -7.00 2.51 17.75
C LYS A 113 -5.81 2.43 18.72
N ASN A 114 -4.63 2.86 18.28
CA ASN A 114 -3.43 2.83 19.12
C ASN A 114 -3.52 3.81 20.29
N HIS A 115 -4.04 5.02 20.07
CA HIS A 115 -4.28 5.98 21.15
C HIS A 115 -5.25 5.45 22.22
N ASN A 116 -6.34 4.80 21.80
CA ASN A 116 -7.30 4.22 22.73
C ASN A 116 -6.69 3.08 23.56
N ASN A 117 -5.82 2.25 22.97
CA ASN A 117 -5.13 1.20 23.69
C ASN A 117 -4.17 1.76 24.76
N ILE A 118 -3.40 2.80 24.43
CA ILE A 118 -2.46 3.45 25.36
C ILE A 118 -3.21 4.12 26.52
N ARG A 119 -4.35 4.76 26.24
CA ARG A 119 -5.17 5.41 27.27
C ARG A 119 -5.73 4.38 28.27
N ASN A 120 -6.20 3.24 27.78
CA ASN A 120 -6.78 2.19 28.63
C ASN A 120 -5.73 1.46 29.47
N SER A 121 -4.50 1.28 28.97
CA SER A 121 -3.39 0.68 29.73
C SER A 121 -2.81 1.61 30.81
N SER A 122 -3.14 2.89 30.77
CA SER A 122 -2.69 3.89 31.76
C SER A 122 -3.67 4.06 32.93
N THR A 123 -4.82 3.39 32.87
CA THR A 123 -5.93 3.48 33.85
C THR A 123 -6.16 2.20 34.65
N THR A 124 -5.24 1.25 34.60
CA THR A 124 -5.23 -0.01 35.36
C THR A 124 -3.99 -0.09 36.22
#